data_AF-A0A955IGD7-F1
#
_entry.id   AF-A0A955IGD7-F1
#
_cell.length_a   1.000
_cell.length_b   1.000
_cell.length_c   1.000
_cell.angle_alpha   90.00
_cell.angle_beta   90.00
_cell.angle_gamma   90.00
#
_symmetry.space_group_name_H-M   'P 1'
#
loop_
_entity.id
_entity.type
_entity.pdbx_description
1 polymer ?
#
loop_
_entity_poly.entity_id
_entity_poly.type
_entity_poly.pdbx_seq_one_letter_code
_entity_poly.pdbx_strand_id
1 'polypeptide(L)'
;MKSNACVALAGALAVTTATLVPVRGAMAQLRVANYNVAKLLGDTAALGDVLAEAAADDSHGFAVAPAVLAFQEVQAAQVAELAGIVAAAAPSGITYALATYTTSPAEDGSGGAQAMFFRTDLLEEIPSGHQDIPTGAGRNADRWQLHLVGYDAALAQIYVYSTHLKAGSTPQDEATRQSGAQAIRTNIATLPSGAHVVLCGDMNLSGSGEDAYTTLVGAGGGQTIDPLGNGSWSGPANAIKHSQSPRDISVGPLIGGGMDDRFDLQLVSPAMDDGAGLSLIEGTYRSLGNDGLHYNQAINAGNNHYFPGDIRRSNLLANHLFDASDHVPVVADYQVPAVMSAALPGDFGRVILGTPFAVTVLVGNIADVVDPAGVDTLDFTVAGSGGLSGVESGSVGALPELAAVPLPVATAAVGFVEGAAVVTAQSEATQFPFWQLFTEGQIVRAANASFSSAVNQDLLVKSWTVAPNTGVQVLAVPIYNFGFDGDQALLDVDRLSGLAGRFSLGGVLPTGIGGVPGSVPLAFDTDGASPGTTSASVSVIVSDEDIPGATSSTIILIAEVVVEAGNVPGDLDGNGTVDGADLGLLLGAWGSCPGCDADLNGNGQVDGADLGQLLGLWS
;
A
#
# COMPACT_ATOMS: atom_id res chain seq x y z
N MET A 1 -25.65 16.22 -0.23
CA MET A 1 -26.05 15.15 0.71
C MET A 1 -25.72 13.82 0.06
N LYS A 2 -24.97 12.96 0.78
CA LYS A 2 -24.26 11.73 0.34
C LYS A 2 -22.93 12.01 -0.37
N SER A 3 -21.76 11.51 0.06
CA SER A 3 -21.41 10.70 1.22
C SER A 3 -19.89 10.75 1.43
N ASN A 4 -19.45 11.42 2.51
CA ASN A 4 -18.14 11.22 3.12
C ASN A 4 -18.17 9.89 3.88
N ALA A 5 -17.48 8.87 3.38
CA ALA A 5 -17.25 7.62 4.11
C ALA A 5 -16.08 6.84 3.49
N CYS A 6 -14.85 7.30 3.73
CA CYS A 6 -13.67 6.45 3.63
C CYS A 6 -12.60 6.93 4.63
N VAL A 7 -13.00 7.02 5.90
CA VAL A 7 -12.10 7.23 7.05
C VAL A 7 -12.68 6.41 8.20
N ALA A 8 -12.36 5.11 8.23
CA ALA A 8 -12.50 4.26 9.42
C ALA A 8 -12.07 2.82 9.11
N LEU A 9 -10.76 2.57 8.96
CA LEU A 9 -10.13 1.32 9.38
C LEU A 9 -8.61 1.50 9.53
N ALA A 10 -8.19 2.50 10.30
CA ALA A 10 -6.79 2.72 10.69
C ALA A 10 -6.70 2.64 12.22
N GLY A 11 -6.83 1.43 12.74
CA GLY A 11 -6.59 1.13 14.15
C GLY A 11 -5.15 0.70 14.36
N ALA A 12 -4.34 1.62 14.88
CA ALA A 12 -3.07 1.39 15.57
C ALA A 12 -2.00 0.55 14.85
N LEU A 13 -1.37 1.12 13.82
CA LEU A 13 0.06 0.89 13.58
C LEU A 13 0.72 2.27 13.59
N ALA A 14 1.54 2.54 14.61
CA ALA A 14 2.33 3.75 14.69
C ALA A 14 3.45 3.66 13.64
N VAL A 15 3.11 4.03 12.40
CA VAL A 15 4.11 4.35 11.38
C VAL A 15 4.78 5.62 11.87
N THR A 16 6.00 5.48 12.41
CA THR A 16 6.89 6.61 12.64
C THR A 16 6.99 7.35 11.32
N THR A 17 6.50 8.59 11.32
CA THR A 17 6.53 9.50 10.18
C THR A 17 7.99 9.72 9.78
N ALA A 18 8.48 8.91 8.84
CA ALA A 18 9.55 9.34 7.97
C ALA A 18 9.09 10.66 7.36
N THR A 19 9.88 11.71 7.53
CA THR A 19 9.65 13.01 6.91
C THR A 19 9.50 12.78 5.41
N LEU A 20 8.25 12.75 4.93
CA LEU A 20 7.93 12.86 3.52
C LEU A 20 8.42 14.23 3.07
N VAL A 21 9.63 14.26 2.52
CA VAL A 21 9.97 15.26 1.50
C VAL A 21 8.84 15.19 0.48
N PRO A 22 8.27 16.32 0.03
CA PRO A 22 7.32 16.31 -1.08
C PRO A 22 8.11 15.90 -2.32
N VAL A 23 8.25 14.58 -2.52
CA VAL A 23 8.58 14.01 -3.82
C VAL A 23 7.42 14.43 -4.69
N ARG A 24 7.68 15.20 -5.76
CA ARG A 24 6.67 15.36 -6.82
C ARG A 24 6.25 13.95 -7.19
N GLY A 25 4.99 13.59 -6.93
CA GLY A 25 4.52 12.22 -7.17
C GLY A 25 4.86 11.86 -8.59
N ALA A 26 5.55 10.73 -8.78
CA ALA A 26 5.70 10.14 -10.09
C ALA A 26 4.30 9.82 -10.60
N MET A 27 3.83 10.64 -11.53
CA MET A 27 2.58 10.43 -12.22
C MET A 27 2.80 9.30 -13.22
N ALA A 28 1.96 8.29 -13.13
CA ALA A 28 2.06 7.09 -13.90
C ALA A 28 0.93 7.02 -14.92
N GLN A 29 1.29 6.59 -16.13
CA GLN A 29 0.55 6.63 -17.39
C GLN A 29 0.93 7.80 -18.32
N LEU A 30 1.22 7.46 -19.57
CA LEU A 30 1.47 8.41 -20.65
C LEU A 30 0.47 8.18 -21.77
N ARG A 31 0.09 9.26 -22.45
CA ARG A 31 -0.59 9.20 -23.74
C ARG A 31 0.25 9.91 -24.78
N VAL A 32 0.49 9.28 -25.92
CA VAL A 32 1.19 9.91 -27.05
C VAL A 32 0.21 10.05 -28.21
N ALA A 33 0.11 11.27 -28.73
CA ALA A 33 -0.68 11.55 -29.92
C ALA A 33 0.20 12.16 -31.00
N ASN A 34 0.09 11.67 -32.23
CA ASN A 34 0.65 12.32 -33.41
C ASN A 34 -0.45 12.83 -34.33
N TYR A 35 -0.23 14.00 -34.93
CA TYR A 35 -1.23 14.64 -35.78
C TYR A 35 -0.60 15.51 -36.87
N ASN A 36 -0.82 15.18 -38.14
CA ASN A 36 -0.52 16.09 -39.24
C ASN A 36 -1.55 17.24 -39.24
N VAL A 37 -1.08 18.47 -39.04
CA VAL A 37 -1.95 19.67 -38.94
C VAL A 37 -2.09 20.42 -40.25
N ALA A 38 -1.63 19.85 -41.37
CA ALA A 38 -1.82 20.36 -42.72
C ALA A 38 -1.38 21.83 -42.89
N LYS A 39 -0.23 22.22 -42.32
CA LYS A 39 0.24 23.61 -42.24
C LYS A 39 -0.80 24.57 -41.65
N LEU A 40 -1.59 24.14 -40.67
CA LEU A 40 -2.70 24.93 -40.09
C LEU A 40 -3.64 25.54 -41.15
N LEU A 41 -3.85 24.85 -42.28
CA LEU A 41 -4.71 25.33 -43.35
C LEU A 41 -6.21 25.07 -43.09
N GLY A 42 -6.52 24.20 -42.12
CA GLY A 42 -7.87 23.96 -41.62
C GLY A 42 -8.34 24.99 -40.59
N ASP A 43 -9.46 24.70 -39.93
CA ASP A 43 -10.00 25.53 -38.86
C ASP A 43 -9.21 25.32 -37.56
N THR A 44 -8.54 26.39 -37.10
CA THR A 44 -7.70 26.34 -35.90
C THR A 44 -8.48 26.26 -34.58
N ALA A 45 -9.74 26.70 -34.56
CA ALA A 45 -10.61 26.48 -33.41
C ALA A 45 -11.04 25.01 -33.34
N ALA A 46 -11.40 24.41 -34.47
CA ALA A 46 -11.69 22.98 -34.56
C ALA A 46 -10.46 22.14 -34.15
N LEU A 47 -9.25 22.53 -34.57
CA LEU A 47 -8.00 21.89 -34.12
C LEU A 47 -7.87 21.94 -32.59
N GLY A 48 -8.13 23.10 -31.98
CA GLY A 48 -8.14 23.24 -30.52
C GLY A 48 -9.15 22.31 -29.84
N ASP A 49 -10.36 22.19 -30.40
CA ASP A 49 -11.38 21.30 -29.86
C ASP A 49 -11.01 19.81 -30.04
N VAL A 50 -10.34 19.43 -31.13
CA VAL A 50 -9.79 18.06 -31.29
C VAL A 50 -8.74 17.77 -30.22
N LEU A 51 -7.84 18.70 -29.92
CA LEU A 51 -6.82 18.52 -28.89
C LEU A 51 -7.43 18.43 -27.48
N ALA A 52 -8.45 19.25 -27.20
CA ALA A 52 -9.19 19.17 -25.94
C ALA A 52 -9.89 17.82 -25.80
N GLU A 53 -10.48 17.31 -26.89
CA GLU A 53 -11.13 16.00 -26.91
C GLU A 53 -10.13 14.85 -26.79
N ALA A 54 -8.93 14.95 -27.38
CA ALA A 54 -7.85 13.98 -27.18
C ALA A 54 -7.43 13.85 -25.70
N ALA A 55 -7.54 14.95 -24.94
CA ALA A 55 -7.29 14.95 -23.50
C ALA A 55 -8.46 14.42 -22.66
N ALA A 56 -9.69 14.56 -23.14
CA ALA A 56 -10.88 14.05 -22.50
C ALA A 56 -11.27 12.62 -22.94
N ASP A 57 -10.58 12.07 -23.94
CA ASP A 57 -10.93 10.79 -24.55
C ASP A 57 -10.80 9.63 -23.54
N ASP A 58 -11.98 9.10 -23.19
CA ASP A 58 -12.23 7.99 -22.27
C ASP A 58 -12.80 6.75 -22.98
N SER A 59 -12.68 6.69 -24.31
CA SER A 59 -13.17 5.56 -25.13
C SER A 59 -12.63 4.20 -24.67
N HIS A 60 -11.52 4.18 -23.93
CA HIS A 60 -10.85 2.99 -23.41
C HIS A 60 -10.91 2.89 -21.87
N GLY A 61 -11.88 3.54 -21.23
CA GLY A 61 -12.20 3.39 -19.80
C GLY A 61 -11.66 4.48 -18.89
N PHE A 62 -10.67 5.26 -19.34
CA PHE A 62 -10.06 6.36 -18.60
C PHE A 62 -9.71 7.53 -19.52
N ALA A 63 -9.75 8.76 -18.98
CA ALA A 63 -9.30 9.96 -19.68
C ALA A 63 -7.97 10.44 -19.11
N VAL A 64 -6.98 10.62 -19.99
CA VAL A 64 -5.70 11.24 -19.67
C VAL A 64 -5.28 12.20 -20.78
N ALA A 65 -4.81 13.39 -20.40
CA ALA A 65 -4.26 14.34 -21.34
C ALA A 65 -2.96 13.82 -21.96
N PRO A 66 -2.76 13.91 -23.30
CA PRO A 66 -1.54 13.49 -23.96
C PRO A 66 -0.30 14.02 -23.23
N ALA A 67 0.58 13.11 -22.83
CA ALA A 67 1.89 13.45 -22.31
C ALA A 67 2.78 14.04 -23.41
N VAL A 68 2.59 13.56 -24.65
CA VAL A 68 3.29 14.03 -25.86
C VAL A 68 2.29 14.30 -26.98
N LEU A 69 2.45 15.44 -27.64
CA LEU A 69 1.77 15.83 -28.88
C LEU A 69 2.82 16.04 -29.96
N ALA A 70 2.88 15.17 -30.97
CA ALA A 70 3.84 15.24 -32.07
C ALA A 70 3.15 15.65 -33.37
N PHE A 71 3.46 16.84 -33.87
CA PHE A 71 2.83 17.43 -35.04
C PHE A 71 3.73 17.37 -36.27
N GLN A 72 3.11 17.10 -37.42
CA GLN A 72 3.74 17.17 -38.74
C GLN A 72 3.23 18.40 -39.50
N GLU A 73 3.98 18.81 -40.53
CA GLU A 73 3.65 19.96 -41.38
C GLU A 73 3.61 21.31 -40.64
N VAL A 74 4.55 21.53 -39.71
CA VAL A 74 4.61 22.78 -38.94
C VAL A 74 5.68 23.69 -39.55
N GLN A 75 5.25 24.75 -40.23
CA GLN A 75 6.17 25.75 -40.76
C GLN A 75 6.68 26.68 -39.64
N ALA A 76 7.88 27.25 -39.82
CA ALA A 76 8.49 28.17 -38.85
C ALA A 76 7.55 29.32 -38.45
N ALA A 77 6.76 29.83 -39.40
CA ALA A 77 5.81 30.93 -39.18
C ALA A 77 4.60 30.55 -38.30
N GLN A 78 4.32 29.26 -38.14
CA GLN A 78 3.10 28.73 -37.53
C GLN A 78 3.30 28.22 -36.10
N VAL A 79 4.55 28.01 -35.69
CA VAL A 79 4.90 27.43 -34.37
C VAL A 79 4.25 28.20 -33.22
N ALA A 80 4.26 29.53 -33.27
CA ALA A 80 3.70 30.36 -32.21
C ALA A 80 2.16 30.26 -32.12
N GLU A 81 1.49 30.13 -33.26
CA GLU A 81 0.04 29.93 -33.32
C GLU A 81 -0.33 28.54 -32.80
N LEU A 82 0.37 27.49 -33.26
CA LEU A 82 0.18 26.12 -32.78
C LEU A 82 0.41 26.02 -31.26
N ALA A 83 1.45 26.65 -30.73
CA ALA A 83 1.70 26.69 -29.29
C ALA A 83 0.54 27.37 -28.52
N GLY A 84 -0.06 28.41 -29.09
CA GLY A 84 -1.24 29.06 -28.52
C GLY A 84 -2.47 28.14 -28.49
N ILE A 85 -2.68 27.36 -29.56
CA ILE A 85 -3.78 26.38 -29.65
C ILE A 85 -3.58 25.26 -28.63
N VAL A 86 -2.38 24.68 -28.55
CA VAL A 86 -2.03 23.64 -27.56
C VAL A 86 -2.25 24.15 -26.13
N ALA A 87 -1.79 25.36 -25.83
CA ALA A 87 -1.97 25.95 -24.51
C ALA A 87 -3.44 26.22 -24.17
N ALA A 88 -4.26 26.62 -25.15
CA ALA A 88 -5.69 26.87 -24.96
C ALA A 88 -6.49 25.58 -24.78
N ALA A 89 -6.09 24.50 -25.44
CA ALA A 89 -6.72 23.18 -25.33
C ALA A 89 -6.30 22.41 -24.06
N ALA A 90 -5.21 22.81 -23.40
CA ALA A 90 -4.70 22.13 -22.23
C ALA A 90 -5.70 22.16 -21.05
N PRO A 91 -5.97 21.01 -20.40
CA PRO A 91 -6.79 20.98 -19.20
C PRO A 91 -6.20 21.83 -18.06
N SER A 92 -7.07 22.28 -17.15
CA SER A 92 -6.65 23.09 -15.99
C SER A 92 -5.55 22.38 -15.17
N GLY A 93 -4.43 23.08 -14.95
CA GLY A 93 -3.30 22.56 -14.18
C GLY A 93 -2.24 21.84 -15.02
N ILE A 94 -2.50 21.59 -16.31
CA ILE A 94 -1.54 21.00 -17.23
C ILE A 94 -0.82 22.11 -18.00
N THR A 95 0.50 21.96 -18.14
CA THR A 95 1.33 22.88 -18.93
C THR A 95 2.15 22.09 -19.93
N TYR A 96 2.00 22.44 -21.21
CA TYR A 96 2.82 21.92 -22.30
C TYR A 96 4.00 22.85 -22.55
N ALA A 97 5.19 22.26 -22.73
CA ALA A 97 6.35 22.94 -23.28
C ALA A 97 6.57 22.49 -24.73
N LEU A 98 6.99 23.42 -25.58
CA LEU A 98 7.57 23.09 -26.88
C LEU A 98 8.96 22.49 -26.65
N ALA A 99 9.19 21.29 -27.17
CA ALA A 99 10.52 20.68 -27.19
C ALA A 99 11.46 21.40 -28.16
N THR A 100 12.72 20.98 -28.22
CA THR A 100 13.68 21.51 -29.22
C THR A 100 13.05 21.46 -30.61
N TYR A 101 12.82 22.63 -31.21
CA TYR A 101 12.24 22.75 -32.55
C TYR A 101 13.30 23.30 -33.51
N THR A 102 13.58 22.51 -34.53
CA THR A 102 14.49 22.83 -35.64
C THR A 102 13.69 22.87 -36.93
N THR A 103 14.05 23.79 -37.83
CA THR A 103 13.48 23.85 -39.17
C THR A 103 14.46 24.56 -40.09
N SER A 104 14.34 24.32 -41.39
CA SER A 104 15.09 25.03 -42.42
C SER A 104 14.17 25.50 -43.56
N PRO A 105 14.62 26.47 -44.38
CA PRO A 105 13.84 26.92 -45.54
C PRO A 105 13.47 25.79 -46.52
N ALA A 106 14.25 24.71 -46.56
CA ALA A 106 13.94 23.54 -47.37
C ALA A 106 12.72 22.76 -46.82
N GLU A 107 12.61 22.65 -45.50
CA GLU A 107 11.50 21.97 -44.82
C GLU A 107 10.23 22.79 -44.92
N ASP A 108 10.31 24.10 -44.63
CA ASP A 108 9.18 25.02 -44.81
C ASP A 108 8.63 24.98 -46.25
N GLY A 109 9.53 24.94 -47.24
CA GLY A 109 9.19 24.77 -48.66
C GLY A 109 8.63 23.39 -49.03
N SER A 110 8.81 22.39 -48.16
CA SER A 110 8.36 21.00 -48.32
C SER A 110 7.24 20.62 -47.36
N GLY A 111 6.51 21.60 -46.81
CA GLY A 111 5.34 21.39 -45.95
C GLY A 111 5.56 21.67 -44.47
N GLY A 112 6.79 21.91 -44.02
CA GLY A 112 7.14 22.19 -42.62
C GLY A 112 7.93 21.06 -41.95
N ALA A 113 8.42 21.37 -40.75
CA ALA A 113 9.18 20.45 -39.90
C ALA A 113 8.24 19.73 -38.92
N GLN A 114 8.84 18.93 -38.02
CA GLN A 114 8.13 18.29 -36.93
C GLN A 114 8.11 19.22 -35.70
N ALA A 115 7.02 19.23 -34.94
CA ALA A 115 6.96 19.97 -33.67
C ALA A 115 6.39 19.09 -32.57
N MET A 116 7.11 18.96 -31.46
CA MET A 116 6.64 18.18 -30.31
C MET A 116 6.37 19.08 -29.11
N PHE A 117 5.21 18.89 -28.48
CA PHE A 117 4.88 19.46 -27.19
C PHE A 117 4.79 18.34 -26.16
N PHE A 118 5.27 18.59 -24.94
CA PHE A 118 5.19 17.61 -23.85
C PHE A 118 4.72 18.23 -22.54
N ARG A 119 4.08 17.41 -21.71
CA ARG A 119 3.63 17.78 -20.36
C ARG A 119 4.80 17.91 -19.41
N THR A 120 5.05 19.12 -18.91
CA THR A 120 6.19 19.43 -18.02
C THR A 120 6.07 18.84 -16.61
N ASP A 121 4.88 18.39 -16.23
CA ASP A 121 4.64 17.69 -14.97
C ASP A 121 4.97 16.19 -15.05
N LEU A 122 5.05 15.63 -16.27
CA LEU A 122 5.34 14.21 -16.53
C LEU A 122 6.73 13.97 -17.10
N LEU A 123 7.20 14.89 -17.95
CA LEU A 123 8.36 14.68 -18.80
C LEU A 123 9.29 15.89 -18.76
N GLU A 124 10.58 15.61 -18.83
CA GLU A 124 11.64 16.59 -19.05
C GLU A 124 12.40 16.24 -20.34
N GLU A 125 12.58 17.19 -21.24
CA GLU A 125 13.43 16.97 -22.41
C GLU A 125 14.91 16.98 -22.02
N ILE A 126 15.68 16.05 -22.58
CA ILE A 126 17.14 16.08 -22.60
C ILE A 126 17.58 16.66 -23.96
N PRO A 127 17.87 17.97 -24.08
CA PRO A 127 18.00 18.61 -25.39
C PRO A 127 19.20 18.10 -26.20
N SER A 128 20.24 17.59 -25.54
CA SER A 128 21.38 16.95 -26.22
C SER A 128 21.02 15.64 -26.93
N GLY A 129 19.86 15.05 -26.61
CA GLY A 129 19.32 13.88 -27.28
C GLY A 129 18.56 14.21 -28.57
N HIS A 130 18.29 15.49 -28.84
CA HIS A 130 17.60 15.92 -30.04
C HIS A 130 18.42 15.66 -31.31
N GLN A 131 17.79 15.18 -32.39
CA GLN A 131 18.49 14.96 -33.66
C GLN A 131 17.57 15.07 -34.88
N ASP A 132 17.99 15.87 -35.86
CA ASP A 132 17.42 15.92 -37.21
C ASP A 132 17.96 14.75 -38.06
N ILE A 133 17.07 13.97 -38.66
CA ILE A 133 17.41 12.78 -39.45
C ILE A 133 16.97 13.01 -40.90
N PRO A 134 17.91 13.19 -41.85
CA PRO A 134 17.58 13.41 -43.25
C PRO A 134 16.89 12.21 -43.89
N THR A 135 15.63 12.37 -44.29
CA THR A 135 14.83 11.31 -44.92
C THR A 135 14.90 11.31 -46.45
N GLY A 136 15.40 12.39 -47.05
CA GLY A 136 15.34 12.63 -48.50
C GLY A 136 14.01 13.20 -49.00
N ALA A 137 12.99 13.36 -48.14
CA ALA A 137 11.68 13.91 -48.49
C ALA A 137 11.63 15.44 -48.59
N GLY A 138 12.78 16.14 -48.47
CA GLY A 138 12.85 17.60 -48.35
C GLY A 138 12.62 18.12 -46.92
N ARG A 139 12.40 17.19 -45.97
CA ARG A 139 12.20 17.43 -44.54
C ARG A 139 12.81 16.31 -43.71
N ASN A 140 13.18 16.62 -42.47
CA ASN A 140 13.78 15.66 -41.56
C ASN A 140 12.70 14.91 -40.77
N ALA A 141 13.07 13.73 -40.28
CA ALA A 141 12.43 13.16 -39.11
C ALA A 141 13.19 13.67 -37.89
N ASP A 142 12.47 14.02 -36.83
CA ASP A 142 13.07 14.56 -35.61
C ASP A 142 12.96 13.53 -34.50
N ARG A 143 14.05 13.36 -33.75
CA ARG A 143 14.08 12.55 -32.53
C ARG A 143 14.23 13.47 -31.33
N TRP A 144 13.36 13.33 -30.35
CA TRP A 144 13.54 13.87 -29.00
C TRP A 144 13.86 12.77 -28.00
N GLN A 145 14.57 13.14 -26.93
CA GLN A 145 14.81 12.29 -25.78
C GLN A 145 14.13 12.93 -24.57
N LEU A 146 13.21 12.22 -23.95
CA LEU A 146 12.49 12.67 -22.77
C LEU A 146 12.77 11.74 -21.60
N HIS A 147 12.75 12.28 -20.39
CA HIS A 147 12.95 11.57 -19.14
C HIS A 147 11.70 11.72 -18.27
N LEU A 148 11.24 10.64 -17.62
CA LEU A 148 10.09 10.68 -16.72
C LEU A 148 10.41 11.43 -15.43
N VAL A 149 9.63 12.46 -15.13
CA VAL A 149 9.77 13.22 -13.88
C VAL A 149 9.51 12.29 -12.69
N GLY A 150 10.44 12.28 -11.74
CA GLY A 150 10.34 11.45 -10.53
C GLY A 150 10.98 10.07 -10.63
N TYR A 151 11.59 9.71 -11.76
CA TYR A 151 12.34 8.47 -11.95
C TYR A 151 13.84 8.73 -12.08
N ASP A 152 14.68 7.85 -11.54
CA ASP A 152 16.15 7.99 -11.62
C ASP A 152 16.80 7.06 -12.66
N ALA A 153 16.10 6.00 -13.07
CA ALA A 153 16.65 4.97 -13.95
C ALA A 153 16.84 5.50 -15.38
N ALA A 154 17.93 5.09 -16.05
CA ALA A 154 18.18 5.45 -17.45
C ALA A 154 17.14 4.87 -18.42
N LEU A 155 16.53 3.72 -18.07
CA LEU A 155 15.43 3.10 -18.81
C LEU A 155 14.07 3.76 -18.53
N ALA A 156 14.00 4.78 -17.66
CA ALA A 156 12.81 5.64 -17.52
C ALA A 156 12.82 6.80 -18.54
N GLN A 157 13.39 6.56 -19.72
CA GLN A 157 13.55 7.54 -20.79
C GLN A 157 12.86 7.05 -22.06
N ILE A 158 12.20 7.95 -22.76
CA ILE A 158 11.51 7.67 -24.02
C ILE A 158 12.13 8.50 -25.15
N TYR A 159 12.40 7.83 -26.27
CA TYR A 159 12.81 8.45 -27.52
C TYR A 159 11.62 8.57 -28.45
N VAL A 160 11.13 9.79 -28.64
CA VAL A 160 10.01 10.06 -29.54
C VAL A 160 10.57 10.51 -30.88
N TYR A 161 10.24 9.80 -31.94
CA TYR A 161 10.53 10.19 -33.31
C TYR A 161 9.23 10.66 -33.95
N SER A 162 9.25 11.82 -34.62
CA SER A 162 8.20 12.23 -35.55
C SER A 162 8.76 12.25 -36.96
N THR A 163 8.00 11.74 -37.93
CA THR A 163 8.40 11.76 -39.34
C THR A 163 7.26 12.21 -40.23
N HIS A 164 7.62 12.85 -41.33
CA HIS A 164 6.73 13.07 -42.46
C HIS A 164 7.44 12.55 -43.72
N LEU A 165 7.23 11.29 -44.09
CA LEU A 165 7.95 10.67 -45.22
C LEU A 165 7.40 11.18 -46.57
N LYS A 166 8.09 10.85 -47.67
CA LYS A 166 7.77 11.36 -49.01
C LYS A 166 6.34 10.98 -49.45
N ALA A 167 5.51 11.99 -49.69
CA ALA A 167 4.20 11.83 -50.31
C ALA A 167 4.29 11.48 -51.81
N GLY A 168 3.21 10.90 -52.34
CA GLY A 168 3.09 10.50 -53.75
C GLY A 168 3.13 8.98 -53.95
N SER A 169 2.80 8.54 -55.16
CA SER A 169 2.59 7.12 -55.50
C SER A 169 3.46 6.64 -56.66
N THR A 170 4.52 7.38 -57.01
CA THR A 170 5.47 6.93 -58.04
C THR A 170 6.53 6.00 -57.44
N PRO A 171 7.18 5.14 -58.25
CA PRO A 171 8.29 4.31 -57.75
C PRO A 171 9.44 5.12 -57.13
N GLN A 172 9.64 6.36 -57.58
CA GLN A 172 10.63 7.27 -57.00
C GLN A 172 10.20 7.79 -55.62
N ASP A 173 8.91 8.00 -55.40
CA ASP A 173 8.37 8.39 -54.08
C ASP A 173 8.57 7.24 -53.09
N GLU A 174 8.20 6.01 -53.47
CA GLU A 174 8.43 4.78 -52.70
C GLU A 174 9.93 4.59 -52.37
N ALA A 175 10.82 4.76 -53.35
CA ALA A 175 12.27 4.66 -53.13
C ALA A 175 12.80 5.73 -52.15
N THR A 176 12.20 6.93 -52.15
CA THR A 176 12.54 8.00 -51.21
C THR A 176 12.05 7.66 -49.80
N ARG A 177 10.82 7.15 -49.66
CA ARG A 177 10.31 6.64 -48.37
C ARG A 177 11.19 5.53 -47.83
N GLN A 178 11.64 4.61 -48.69
CA GLN A 178 12.55 3.53 -48.30
C GLN A 178 13.89 4.06 -47.78
N SER A 179 14.47 5.07 -48.44
CA SER A 179 15.69 5.72 -47.97
C SER A 179 15.49 6.40 -46.60
N GLY A 180 14.34 7.05 -46.39
CA GLY A 180 13.98 7.66 -45.11
C GLY A 180 13.80 6.63 -44.00
N ALA A 181 13.11 5.52 -44.26
CA ALA A 181 12.94 4.41 -43.33
C ALA A 181 14.29 3.81 -42.92
N GLN A 182 15.22 3.62 -43.86
CA GLN A 182 16.58 3.14 -43.56
C GLN A 182 17.37 4.13 -42.68
N ALA A 183 17.24 5.44 -42.92
CA ALA A 183 17.91 6.46 -42.14
C ALA A 183 17.40 6.48 -40.68
N ILE A 184 16.08 6.47 -40.50
CA ILE A 184 15.43 6.39 -39.18
C ILE A 184 15.85 5.11 -38.46
N ARG A 185 15.75 3.95 -39.12
CA ARG A 185 16.13 2.67 -38.53
C ARG A 185 17.60 2.61 -38.14
N THR A 186 18.49 3.16 -38.97
CA THR A 186 19.92 3.28 -38.65
C THR A 186 20.13 4.15 -37.41
N ASN A 187 19.39 5.25 -37.27
CA ASN A 187 19.46 6.09 -36.08
C ASN A 187 18.98 5.37 -34.82
N ILE A 188 17.84 4.69 -34.88
CA ILE A 188 17.32 3.91 -33.75
C ILE A 188 18.34 2.84 -33.32
N ALA A 189 19.02 2.20 -34.27
CA ALA A 189 20.05 1.21 -33.98
C ALA A 189 21.29 1.76 -33.23
N THR A 190 21.45 3.09 -33.11
CA THR A 190 22.50 3.73 -32.31
C THR A 190 22.12 3.97 -30.86
N LEU A 191 20.84 3.82 -30.50
CA LEU A 191 20.35 4.02 -29.15
C LEU A 191 20.83 2.90 -28.20
N PRO A 192 20.82 3.14 -26.88
CA PRO A 192 21.11 2.10 -25.90
C PRO A 192 20.25 0.84 -26.08
N SER A 193 20.80 -0.32 -25.69
CA SER A 193 20.02 -1.56 -25.66
C SER A 193 18.84 -1.40 -24.71
N GLY A 194 17.65 -1.85 -25.13
CA GLY A 194 16.42 -1.68 -24.35
C GLY A 194 15.80 -0.28 -24.45
N ALA A 195 16.28 0.58 -25.35
CA ALA A 195 15.70 1.91 -25.52
C ALA A 195 14.20 1.86 -25.87
N HIS A 196 13.42 2.63 -25.13
CA HIS A 196 12.00 2.83 -25.36
C HIS A 196 11.79 3.85 -26.47
N VAL A 197 11.23 3.41 -27.59
CA VAL A 197 11.07 4.25 -28.80
C VAL A 197 9.62 4.29 -29.20
N VAL A 198 9.13 5.49 -29.53
CA VAL A 198 7.87 5.71 -30.24
C VAL A 198 8.20 6.45 -31.54
N LEU A 199 8.03 5.77 -32.67
CA LEU A 199 8.17 6.32 -34.01
C LEU A 199 6.79 6.64 -34.58
N CYS A 200 6.47 7.91 -34.69
CA CYS A 200 5.16 8.39 -35.07
C CYS A 200 5.17 9.36 -36.26
N GLY A 201 3.99 9.63 -36.80
CA GLY A 201 3.76 10.68 -37.80
C GLY A 201 3.21 10.17 -39.13
N ASP A 202 3.10 11.09 -40.08
CA ASP A 202 2.60 10.85 -41.43
C ASP A 202 3.67 10.16 -42.30
N MET A 203 3.56 8.86 -42.45
CA MET A 203 4.53 8.07 -43.22
C MET A 203 4.18 7.96 -44.70
N ASN A 204 3.02 8.44 -45.16
CA ASN A 204 2.57 8.35 -46.57
C ASN A 204 2.74 6.93 -47.18
N LEU A 205 2.64 5.87 -46.36
CA LEU A 205 2.89 4.49 -46.79
C LEU A 205 1.65 3.93 -47.47
N SER A 206 1.83 3.38 -48.68
CA SER A 206 0.73 2.86 -49.49
C SER A 206 0.13 1.56 -48.93
N GLY A 207 0.85 0.89 -48.03
CA GLY A 207 0.44 -0.39 -47.46
C GLY A 207 1.57 -1.11 -46.74
N SER A 208 1.22 -2.18 -46.02
CA SER A 208 2.17 -3.01 -45.28
C SER A 208 3.15 -3.82 -46.16
N GLY A 209 2.91 -3.85 -47.47
CA GLY A 209 3.80 -4.47 -48.45
C GLY A 209 4.89 -3.56 -48.99
N GLU A 210 4.90 -2.27 -48.64
CA GLU A 210 5.90 -1.32 -49.13
C GLU A 210 7.28 -1.54 -48.48
N ASP A 211 8.36 -1.41 -49.26
CA ASP A 211 9.74 -1.62 -48.76
C ASP A 211 10.07 -0.77 -47.53
N ALA A 212 9.59 0.48 -47.49
CA ALA A 212 9.75 1.38 -46.36
C ALA A 212 9.13 0.83 -45.08
N TYR A 213 7.89 0.33 -45.15
CA TYR A 213 7.21 -0.27 -44.00
C TYR A 213 7.96 -1.53 -43.53
N THR A 214 8.25 -2.45 -44.45
CA THR A 214 8.96 -3.70 -44.13
C THR A 214 10.35 -3.44 -43.54
N THR A 215 10.99 -2.33 -43.94
CA THR A 215 12.24 -1.87 -43.34
C THR A 215 12.05 -1.38 -41.92
N LEU A 216 10.99 -0.65 -41.57
CA LEU A 216 10.78 -0.21 -40.19
C LEU A 216 10.49 -1.40 -39.25
N VAL A 217 9.62 -2.33 -39.68
CA VAL A 217 9.17 -3.44 -38.83
C VAL A 217 10.02 -4.70 -38.88
N GLY A 218 10.95 -4.80 -39.83
CA GLY A 218 11.76 -6.01 -40.03
C GLY A 218 12.69 -6.29 -38.85
N ALA A 219 12.94 -7.56 -38.54
CA ALA A 219 13.81 -7.95 -37.42
C ALA A 219 15.23 -7.37 -37.52
N GLY A 220 15.86 -7.06 -36.38
CA GLY A 220 17.25 -6.62 -36.28
C GLY A 220 17.42 -5.24 -35.61
N GLY A 221 18.60 -4.63 -35.76
CA GLY A 221 18.88 -3.32 -35.17
C GLY A 221 17.87 -2.25 -35.60
N GLY A 222 17.40 -1.46 -34.64
CA GLY A 222 16.43 -0.39 -34.86
C GLY A 222 15.03 -0.85 -35.29
N GLN A 223 14.69 -2.12 -35.05
CA GLN A 223 13.35 -2.65 -35.31
C GLN A 223 12.29 -1.89 -34.52
N THR A 224 11.16 -1.62 -35.17
CA THR A 224 9.91 -1.23 -34.51
C THR A 224 8.82 -2.28 -34.71
N ILE A 225 7.74 -2.17 -33.95
CA ILE A 225 6.56 -3.03 -33.97
C ILE A 225 5.37 -2.14 -34.31
N ASP A 226 4.50 -2.63 -35.19
CA ASP A 226 3.19 -2.02 -35.42
C ASP A 226 2.17 -2.66 -34.47
N PRO A 227 1.59 -1.90 -33.52
CA PRO A 227 0.62 -2.44 -32.58
C PRO A 227 -0.64 -3.03 -33.23
N LEU A 228 -0.96 -2.63 -34.47
CA LEU A 228 -2.10 -3.18 -35.23
C LEU A 228 -1.72 -4.38 -36.11
N GLY A 229 -0.46 -4.81 -36.06
CA GLY A 229 0.11 -5.89 -36.82
C GLY A 229 0.39 -5.55 -38.29
N ASN A 230 1.18 -6.42 -38.95
CA ASN A 230 1.69 -6.21 -40.31
C ASN A 230 0.71 -6.58 -41.44
N GLY A 231 -0.57 -6.78 -41.10
CA GLY A 231 -1.61 -7.08 -42.08
C GLY A 231 -1.92 -5.89 -43.00
N SER A 232 -2.62 -6.14 -44.10
CA SER A 232 -3.14 -5.05 -44.92
C SER A 232 -4.06 -4.16 -44.09
N TRP A 233 -3.98 -2.84 -44.31
CA TRP A 233 -4.90 -1.86 -43.74
C TRP A 233 -5.80 -1.21 -44.81
N SER A 234 -5.85 -1.75 -46.02
CA SER A 234 -6.68 -1.22 -47.10
C SER A 234 -8.12 -1.76 -47.04
N GLY A 235 -9.06 -1.00 -47.58
CA GLY A 235 -10.44 -1.45 -47.78
C GLY A 235 -11.33 -1.36 -46.53
N PRO A 236 -12.64 -1.62 -46.67
CA PRO A 236 -13.64 -1.35 -45.64
C PRO A 236 -13.49 -2.20 -44.38
N ALA A 237 -12.93 -3.42 -44.51
CA ALA A 237 -12.68 -4.29 -43.35
C ALA A 237 -11.61 -3.74 -42.39
N ASN A 238 -10.81 -2.76 -42.85
CA ASN A 238 -9.77 -2.10 -42.08
C ASN A 238 -10.10 -0.64 -41.77
N ALA A 239 -11.34 -0.20 -42.00
CA ALA A 239 -11.74 1.19 -41.86
C ALA A 239 -11.43 1.79 -40.49
N ILE A 240 -11.50 0.99 -39.44
CA ILE A 240 -11.16 1.40 -38.06
C ILE A 240 -9.70 1.86 -37.90
N LYS A 241 -8.81 1.45 -38.81
CA LYS A 241 -7.37 1.78 -38.79
C LYS A 241 -7.03 3.03 -39.60
N HIS A 242 -7.98 3.56 -40.38
CA HIS A 242 -7.72 4.70 -41.27
C HIS A 242 -7.52 5.98 -40.48
N SER A 243 -6.67 6.85 -41.01
CA SER A 243 -6.30 8.14 -40.44
C SER A 243 -6.38 9.29 -41.46
N GLN A 244 -6.64 8.99 -42.74
CA GLN A 244 -6.87 9.99 -43.78
C GLN A 244 -7.91 9.49 -44.80
N SER A 245 -8.72 10.36 -45.43
CA SER A 245 -9.00 11.77 -45.06
C SER A 245 -10.33 11.86 -44.32
N PRO A 246 -10.46 12.62 -43.23
CA PRO A 246 -11.75 12.83 -42.59
C PRO A 246 -12.75 13.55 -43.50
N ARG A 247 -12.31 14.07 -44.65
CA ARG A 247 -13.11 14.85 -45.61
C ARG A 247 -13.29 14.08 -46.91
N ASP A 248 -14.50 14.11 -47.47
CA ASP A 248 -14.81 13.60 -48.81
C ASP A 248 -14.93 14.70 -49.88
N ILE A 249 -14.75 15.97 -49.48
CA ILE A 249 -14.80 17.13 -50.37
C ILE A 249 -13.40 17.71 -50.60
N SER A 250 -13.10 18.07 -51.84
CA SER A 250 -11.85 18.76 -52.22
C SER A 250 -12.01 20.29 -52.32
N VAL A 251 -12.88 20.87 -51.48
CA VAL A 251 -13.08 22.33 -51.40
C VAL A 251 -12.18 22.90 -50.31
N GLY A 252 -11.43 23.94 -50.66
CA GLY A 252 -10.48 24.59 -49.76
C GLY A 252 -9.05 24.03 -49.88
N PRO A 253 -8.17 24.35 -48.94
CA PRO A 253 -6.76 23.97 -48.98
C PRO A 253 -6.46 22.55 -48.47
N LEU A 254 -7.41 21.92 -47.77
CA LEU A 254 -7.30 20.56 -47.23
C LEU A 254 -7.62 19.50 -48.29
N ILE A 255 -6.91 18.37 -48.24
CA ILE A 255 -7.16 17.23 -49.11
C ILE A 255 -8.44 16.49 -48.68
N GLY A 256 -9.18 15.97 -49.66
CA GLY A 256 -10.34 15.12 -49.43
C GLY A 256 -10.17 13.78 -50.15
N GLY A 257 -11.15 12.89 -49.99
CA GLY A 257 -11.13 11.53 -50.53
C GLY A 257 -12.00 10.57 -49.74
N GLY A 258 -12.29 10.93 -48.48
CA GLY A 258 -12.97 10.09 -47.50
C GLY A 258 -11.97 9.25 -46.70
N MET A 259 -12.42 8.63 -45.62
CA MET A 259 -11.57 7.81 -44.76
C MET A 259 -11.24 6.49 -45.46
N ASP A 260 -10.03 6.34 -45.99
CA ASP A 260 -9.66 5.15 -46.77
C ASP A 260 -8.19 4.71 -46.67
N ASP A 261 -7.33 5.54 -46.07
CA ASP A 261 -5.90 5.30 -45.92
C ASP A 261 -5.44 5.37 -44.45
N ARG A 262 -4.36 4.65 -44.16
CA ARG A 262 -3.61 4.74 -42.90
C ARG A 262 -2.21 5.28 -43.19
N PHE A 263 -2.06 6.60 -43.14
CA PHE A 263 -0.78 7.26 -43.35
C PHE A 263 -0.11 7.68 -42.06
N ASP A 264 -0.90 8.01 -41.05
CA ASP A 264 -0.41 8.27 -39.70
C ASP A 264 -0.21 6.96 -38.94
N LEU A 265 1.02 6.70 -38.49
CA LEU A 265 1.38 5.51 -37.72
C LEU A 265 2.03 5.90 -36.39
N GLN A 266 1.97 4.98 -35.43
CA GLN A 266 2.74 4.99 -34.19
C GLN A 266 3.34 3.59 -34.03
N LEU A 267 4.60 3.44 -34.39
CA LEU A 267 5.38 2.22 -34.25
C LEU A 267 6.21 2.30 -32.98
N VAL A 268 6.46 1.18 -32.31
CA VAL A 268 7.13 1.15 -31.01
C VAL A 268 8.34 0.23 -31.01
N SER A 269 9.39 0.48 -30.22
CA SER A 269 10.46 -0.52 -30.07
C SER A 269 9.93 -1.79 -29.38
N PRO A 270 10.62 -2.94 -29.52
CA PRO A 270 10.26 -4.15 -28.75
C PRO A 270 10.21 -3.94 -27.23
N ALA A 271 11.05 -3.06 -26.68
CA ALA A 271 11.03 -2.71 -25.25
C ALA A 271 9.80 -1.89 -24.86
N MET A 272 9.08 -1.29 -25.82
CA MET A 272 7.83 -0.58 -25.60
C MET A 272 6.60 -1.48 -25.83
N ASP A 273 6.78 -2.79 -26.01
CA ASP A 273 5.70 -3.75 -26.31
C ASP A 273 5.94 -5.11 -25.62
N ASP A 274 6.63 -5.11 -24.48
CA ASP A 274 6.98 -6.32 -23.72
C ASP A 274 6.22 -6.44 -22.38
N GLY A 275 5.42 -5.43 -22.03
CA GLY A 275 4.64 -5.35 -20.79
C GLY A 275 5.44 -4.99 -19.54
N ALA A 276 6.73 -4.62 -19.66
CA ALA A 276 7.59 -4.26 -18.53
C ALA A 276 7.96 -2.77 -18.56
N GLY A 277 8.12 -2.16 -17.38
CA GLY A 277 8.57 -0.77 -17.25
C GLY A 277 7.72 0.20 -18.07
N LEU A 278 8.36 0.91 -19.00
CA LEU A 278 7.70 1.70 -20.04
C LEU A 278 7.19 0.77 -21.15
N SER A 279 5.87 0.63 -21.31
CA SER A 279 5.31 -0.27 -22.32
C SER A 279 3.97 0.21 -22.84
N LEU A 280 3.60 -0.20 -24.06
CA LEU A 280 2.28 0.05 -24.64
C LEU A 280 1.22 -0.64 -23.80
N ILE A 281 0.16 0.08 -23.46
CA ILE A 281 -1.05 -0.53 -22.90
C ILE A 281 -1.78 -1.20 -24.06
N GLU A 282 -1.82 -2.53 -24.05
CA GLU A 282 -2.41 -3.33 -25.12
C GLU A 282 -3.82 -2.85 -25.47
N GLY A 283 -4.11 -2.74 -26.77
CA GLY A 283 -5.44 -2.36 -27.28
C GLY A 283 -5.77 -0.87 -27.23
N THR A 284 -4.86 -0.01 -26.76
CA THR A 284 -5.12 1.44 -26.70
C THR A 284 -4.75 2.21 -27.98
N TYR A 285 -3.97 1.62 -28.89
CA TYR A 285 -3.65 2.24 -30.18
C TYR A 285 -4.92 2.48 -31.01
N ARG A 286 -5.17 3.72 -31.45
CA ARG A 286 -6.37 4.09 -32.23
C ARG A 286 -6.23 5.38 -33.03
N SER A 287 -7.01 5.51 -34.09
CA SER A 287 -7.30 6.80 -34.73
C SER A 287 -8.44 7.49 -33.97
N LEU A 288 -8.17 8.65 -33.37
CA LEU A 288 -9.12 9.38 -32.51
C LEU A 288 -10.38 9.78 -33.29
N GLY A 289 -11.57 9.41 -32.82
CA GLY A 289 -12.84 9.75 -33.47
C GLY A 289 -13.21 8.86 -34.67
N ASN A 290 -12.36 7.93 -35.10
CA ASN A 290 -12.70 6.98 -36.17
C ASN A 290 -13.47 5.78 -35.59
N ASP A 291 -14.74 5.62 -35.96
CA ASP A 291 -15.59 4.49 -35.54
C ASP A 291 -15.55 3.29 -36.50
N GLY A 292 -14.79 3.40 -37.60
CA GLY A 292 -14.66 2.37 -38.63
C GLY A 292 -15.87 2.21 -39.54
N LEU A 293 -16.84 3.14 -39.52
CA LEU A 293 -18.08 3.05 -40.31
C LEU A 293 -18.08 3.97 -41.55
N HIS A 294 -17.05 4.80 -41.73
CA HIS A 294 -17.02 5.88 -42.72
C HIS A 294 -16.05 5.62 -43.88
N TYR A 295 -15.85 4.36 -44.28
CA TYR A 295 -14.95 4.01 -45.40
C TYR A 295 -15.32 4.74 -46.71
N ASN A 296 -14.35 5.45 -47.32
CA ASN A 296 -14.54 6.33 -48.50
C ASN A 296 -15.61 7.41 -48.31
N GLN A 297 -15.89 7.82 -47.07
CA GLN A 297 -16.85 8.86 -46.73
C GLN A 297 -16.20 9.88 -45.79
N ALA A 298 -16.83 11.06 -45.67
CA ALA A 298 -16.46 11.98 -44.60
C ALA A 298 -16.70 11.33 -43.23
N ILE A 299 -15.82 11.60 -42.27
CA ILE A 299 -15.89 11.05 -40.90
C ILE A 299 -17.15 11.47 -40.15
N ASN A 300 -17.79 12.56 -40.59
CA ASN A 300 -19.04 13.10 -40.08
C ASN A 300 -20.25 12.82 -40.99
N ALA A 301 -20.13 11.89 -41.96
CA ALA A 301 -21.25 11.51 -42.83
C ALA A 301 -22.27 10.66 -42.06
N GLY A 302 -23.30 11.31 -41.53
CA GLY A 302 -24.33 10.64 -40.71
C GLY A 302 -23.97 10.65 -39.23
N ASN A 303 -24.06 9.51 -38.56
CA ASN A 303 -23.70 9.40 -37.14
C ASN A 303 -22.36 8.68 -36.99
N ASN A 304 -21.48 9.29 -36.21
CA ASN A 304 -20.26 8.69 -35.68
C ASN A 304 -20.54 8.05 -34.31
N HIS A 305 -19.92 6.89 -34.05
CA HIS A 305 -20.13 6.09 -32.85
C HIS A 305 -18.85 5.86 -32.02
N TYR A 306 -17.85 6.72 -32.17
CA TYR A 306 -16.57 6.57 -31.49
C TYR A 306 -16.69 6.45 -29.97
N PHE A 307 -17.57 7.24 -29.34
CA PHE A 307 -17.89 7.13 -27.91
C PHE A 307 -19.15 6.28 -27.71
N PRO A 308 -19.04 5.04 -27.18
CA PRO A 308 -20.18 4.17 -26.98
C PRO A 308 -21.23 4.81 -26.06
N GLY A 309 -22.44 4.99 -26.58
CA GLY A 309 -23.55 5.59 -25.83
C GLY A 309 -23.60 7.13 -25.83
N ASP A 310 -22.62 7.82 -26.41
CA ASP A 310 -22.62 9.28 -26.57
C ASP A 310 -22.42 9.70 -28.04
N ILE A 311 -23.49 9.52 -28.82
CA ILE A 311 -23.53 9.90 -30.24
C ILE A 311 -23.34 11.41 -30.41
N ARG A 312 -23.80 12.23 -29.46
CA ARG A 312 -23.67 13.69 -29.57
C ARG A 312 -22.20 14.11 -29.50
N ARG A 313 -21.45 13.59 -28.53
CA ARG A 313 -20.00 13.82 -28.40
C ARG A 313 -19.24 13.28 -29.60
N SER A 314 -19.58 12.08 -30.06
CA SER A 314 -18.98 11.45 -31.25
C SER A 314 -19.17 12.32 -32.51
N ASN A 315 -20.39 12.80 -32.75
CA ASN A 315 -20.68 13.66 -33.89
C ASN A 315 -19.99 15.04 -33.79
N LEU A 316 -19.84 15.59 -32.59
CA LEU A 316 -19.10 16.84 -32.38
C LEU A 316 -17.62 16.67 -32.72
N LEU A 317 -16.98 15.62 -32.20
CA LEU A 317 -15.59 15.29 -32.52
C LEU A 317 -15.41 15.06 -34.03
N ALA A 318 -16.31 14.31 -34.68
CA ALA A 318 -16.25 14.07 -36.11
C ALA A 318 -16.32 15.37 -36.94
N ASN A 319 -17.13 16.35 -36.52
CA ASN A 319 -17.16 17.66 -37.19
C ASN A 319 -15.84 18.42 -37.01
N HIS A 320 -15.29 18.42 -35.80
CA HIS A 320 -14.01 19.11 -35.56
C HIS A 320 -12.87 18.45 -36.36
N LEU A 321 -12.83 17.11 -36.42
CA LEU A 321 -11.87 16.38 -37.24
C LEU A 321 -12.00 16.70 -38.74
N PHE A 322 -13.23 16.83 -39.23
CA PHE A 322 -13.49 17.21 -40.62
C PHE A 322 -13.00 18.64 -40.96
N ASP A 323 -13.09 19.58 -40.01
CA ASP A 323 -12.73 20.99 -40.24
C ASP A 323 -11.25 21.30 -39.92
N ALA A 324 -10.63 20.58 -38.97
CA ALA A 324 -9.31 20.89 -38.43
C ALA A 324 -8.14 20.55 -39.37
N SER A 325 -8.17 19.38 -40.00
CA SER A 325 -7.08 18.85 -40.84
C SER A 325 -7.63 17.86 -41.87
N ASP A 326 -6.81 17.49 -42.85
CA ASP A 326 -7.04 16.36 -43.74
C ASP A 326 -6.48 15.03 -43.18
N HIS A 327 -6.09 15.02 -41.91
CA HIS A 327 -5.72 13.82 -41.15
C HIS A 327 -6.54 13.70 -39.86
N VAL A 328 -6.43 12.55 -39.21
CA VAL A 328 -6.99 12.24 -37.90
C VAL A 328 -5.84 11.91 -36.94
N PRO A 329 -5.85 12.42 -35.69
CA PRO A 329 -4.81 12.08 -34.71
C PRO A 329 -4.76 10.59 -34.43
N VAL A 330 -3.55 10.03 -34.33
CA VAL A 330 -3.34 8.67 -33.85
C VAL A 330 -2.84 8.73 -32.41
N VAL A 331 -3.49 7.97 -31.53
CA VAL A 331 -3.29 8.00 -30.08
C VAL A 331 -2.96 6.60 -29.57
N ALA A 332 -2.03 6.52 -28.62
CA ALA A 332 -1.73 5.31 -27.86
C ALA A 332 -1.43 5.66 -26.40
N ASP A 333 -1.78 4.77 -25.48
CA ASP A 333 -1.53 4.91 -24.05
C ASP A 333 -0.43 3.93 -23.61
N TYR A 334 0.42 4.36 -22.69
CA TYR A 334 1.60 3.64 -22.24
C TYR A 334 1.65 3.59 -20.72
N GLN A 335 1.99 2.42 -20.18
CA GLN A 335 2.33 2.27 -18.78
C GLN A 335 3.72 2.84 -18.50
N VAL A 336 3.99 3.16 -17.24
CA VAL A 336 5.32 3.56 -16.77
C VAL A 336 5.84 2.59 -15.71
N PRO A 337 7.14 2.65 -15.34
CA PRO A 337 7.70 1.79 -14.30
C PRO A 337 7.03 1.99 -12.93
N ALA A 338 7.06 0.93 -12.11
CA ALA A 338 6.54 0.97 -10.74
C ALA A 338 7.28 1.97 -9.83
N VAL A 339 6.64 2.38 -8.74
CA VAL A 339 7.26 3.18 -7.67
C VAL A 339 7.15 2.38 -6.37
N MET A 340 8.28 1.83 -5.91
CA MET A 340 8.27 0.94 -4.75
C MET A 340 8.24 1.73 -3.44
N SER A 341 7.31 1.34 -2.57
CA SER A 341 7.33 1.64 -1.15
C SER A 341 7.47 0.35 -0.35
N ALA A 342 8.16 0.42 0.80
CA ALA A 342 8.24 -0.70 1.72
C ALA A 342 8.24 -0.22 3.17
N ALA A 343 7.63 -1.00 4.05
CA ALA A 343 7.57 -0.73 5.48
C ALA A 343 7.72 -2.01 6.30
N LEU A 344 8.36 -1.88 7.46
CA LEU A 344 8.54 -2.92 8.47
C LEU A 344 8.32 -2.27 9.83
N PRO A 345 7.65 -2.93 10.80
CA PRO A 345 7.55 -2.41 12.17
C PRO A 345 8.95 -2.19 12.77
N GLY A 346 9.21 -0.99 13.30
CA GLY A 346 10.50 -0.66 13.91
C GLY A 346 10.79 -1.46 15.18
N ASP A 347 9.74 -1.85 15.90
CA ASP A 347 9.81 -2.71 17.09
C ASP A 347 8.71 -3.78 16.99
N PHE A 348 9.08 -5.05 17.16
CA PHE A 348 8.13 -6.18 17.16
C PHE A 348 7.73 -6.63 18.57
N GLY A 349 8.25 -5.98 19.60
CA GLY A 349 7.92 -6.21 21.00
C GLY A 349 8.64 -7.41 21.62
N ARG A 350 7.98 -8.04 22.60
CA ARG A 350 8.51 -9.19 23.34
C ARG A 350 7.90 -10.48 22.82
N VAL A 351 8.68 -11.56 22.75
CA VAL A 351 8.23 -12.89 22.30
C VAL A 351 8.78 -13.97 23.22
N ILE A 352 7.96 -14.97 23.57
CA ILE A 352 8.41 -16.11 24.39
C ILE A 352 9.42 -16.96 23.60
N LEU A 353 10.52 -17.32 24.26
CA LEU A 353 11.58 -18.19 23.75
C LEU A 353 11.04 -19.43 23.02
N GLY A 354 11.52 -19.66 21.80
CA GLY A 354 11.18 -20.81 20.97
C GLY A 354 9.84 -20.72 20.23
N THR A 355 9.10 -19.61 20.40
CA THR A 355 7.82 -19.41 19.71
C THR A 355 8.05 -19.11 18.23
N PRO A 356 7.40 -19.82 17.28
CA PRO A 356 7.38 -19.41 15.89
C PRO A 356 6.72 -18.03 15.74
N PHE A 357 7.49 -17.04 15.32
CA PHE A 357 7.05 -15.67 15.18
C PHE A 357 7.67 -15.06 13.92
N ALA A 358 6.93 -14.18 13.26
CA ALA A 358 7.38 -13.48 12.06
C ALA A 358 6.91 -12.03 12.11
N VAL A 359 7.75 -11.14 11.61
CA VAL A 359 7.38 -9.75 11.32
C VAL A 359 6.99 -9.63 9.86
N THR A 360 6.01 -8.80 9.56
CA THR A 360 5.52 -8.62 8.18
C THR A 360 6.13 -7.37 7.56
N VAL A 361 6.83 -7.55 6.45
CA VAL A 361 7.19 -6.46 5.53
C VAL A 361 5.99 -6.18 4.63
N LEU A 362 5.55 -4.93 4.58
CA LEU A 362 4.55 -4.47 3.62
C LEU A 362 5.26 -3.82 2.44
N VAL A 363 4.92 -4.23 1.23
CA VAL A 363 5.44 -3.68 -0.03
C VAL A 363 4.27 -3.20 -0.87
N GLY A 364 4.40 -2.02 -1.49
CA GLY A 364 3.35 -1.45 -2.34
C GLY A 364 3.91 -0.67 -3.52
N ASN A 365 3.17 -0.66 -4.62
CA ASN A 365 3.43 0.19 -5.77
C ASN A 365 2.62 1.49 -5.64
N ILE A 366 3.30 2.59 -5.33
CA ILE A 366 2.68 3.89 -5.00
C ILE A 366 2.67 4.87 -6.18
N ALA A 367 2.85 4.38 -7.40
CA ALA A 367 2.76 5.20 -8.60
C ALA A 367 1.36 5.83 -8.72
N ASP A 368 1.30 7.12 -9.07
CA ASP A 368 0.04 7.87 -9.16
C ASP A 368 -0.62 7.67 -10.52
N VAL A 369 -1.52 6.69 -10.63
CA VAL A 369 -2.20 6.32 -11.87
C VAL A 369 -3.66 6.72 -11.91
N VAL A 370 -4.15 7.06 -13.11
CA VAL A 370 -5.61 7.20 -13.35
C VAL A 370 -6.26 5.83 -13.53
N ASP A 371 -5.57 4.90 -14.19
CA ASP A 371 -6.00 3.52 -14.38
C ASP A 371 -4.87 2.55 -13.96
N PRO A 372 -5.18 1.42 -13.28
CA PRO A 372 -4.15 0.45 -12.87
C PRO A 372 -3.27 -0.08 -14.01
N ALA A 373 -3.76 -0.12 -15.26
CA ALA A 373 -2.96 -0.51 -16.42
C ALA A 373 -1.92 0.55 -16.81
N GLY A 374 -1.97 1.75 -16.22
CA GLY A 374 -1.03 2.84 -16.44
C GLY A 374 0.33 2.67 -15.75
N VAL A 375 0.53 1.61 -14.96
CA VAL A 375 1.80 1.31 -14.30
C VAL A 375 2.13 -0.17 -14.40
N ASP A 376 3.42 -0.46 -14.56
CA ASP A 376 3.95 -1.80 -14.45
C ASP A 376 3.64 -2.45 -13.09
N THR A 377 3.47 -3.76 -13.09
CA THR A 377 3.37 -4.52 -11.85
C THR A 377 4.73 -4.54 -11.15
N LEU A 378 4.75 -4.34 -9.83
CA LEU A 378 5.96 -4.35 -9.04
C LEU A 378 6.29 -5.78 -8.61
N ASP A 379 7.25 -6.40 -9.29
CA ASP A 379 7.89 -7.63 -8.86
C ASP A 379 9.09 -7.28 -7.96
N PHE A 380 9.24 -8.01 -6.85
CA PHE A 380 10.27 -7.72 -5.86
C PHE A 380 10.72 -8.98 -5.11
N THR A 381 11.85 -8.85 -4.41
CA THR A 381 12.33 -9.83 -3.43
C THR A 381 12.49 -9.16 -2.07
N VAL A 382 12.26 -9.93 -1.00
CA VAL A 382 12.47 -9.52 0.39
C VAL A 382 13.41 -10.54 1.04
N ALA A 383 14.55 -10.08 1.53
CA ALA A 383 15.53 -10.91 2.22
C ALA A 383 15.74 -10.46 3.67
N GLY A 384 15.52 -11.37 4.61
CA GLY A 384 15.79 -11.17 6.03
C GLY A 384 17.27 -11.42 6.38
N SER A 385 17.80 -10.63 7.31
CA SER A 385 19.14 -10.81 7.86
C SER A 385 19.21 -10.41 9.34
N GLY A 386 20.31 -10.79 10.01
CA GLY A 386 20.47 -10.59 11.45
C GLY A 386 19.49 -11.49 12.22
N GLY A 387 18.63 -10.86 13.01
CA GLY A 387 17.51 -11.48 13.72
C GLY A 387 16.34 -11.93 12.84
N LEU A 388 16.33 -11.57 11.56
CA LEU A 388 15.38 -12.05 10.57
C LEU A 388 16.03 -13.09 9.65
N SER A 389 15.20 -13.97 9.09
CA SER A 389 15.64 -14.97 8.12
C SER A 389 14.64 -15.12 6.98
N GLY A 390 15.04 -15.84 5.93
CA GLY A 390 14.20 -16.12 4.76
C GLY A 390 14.46 -15.17 3.59
N VAL A 391 14.10 -15.65 2.41
CA VAL A 391 14.06 -14.87 1.17
C VAL A 391 12.78 -15.25 0.45
N GLU A 392 11.95 -14.28 0.14
CA GLU A 392 10.69 -14.47 -0.55
C GLU A 392 10.60 -13.51 -1.74
N SER A 393 9.91 -13.94 -2.79
CA SER A 393 9.56 -13.08 -3.93
C SER A 393 8.08 -12.72 -3.84
N GLY A 394 7.72 -11.54 -4.33
CA GLY A 394 6.35 -11.07 -4.39
C GLY A 394 6.10 -10.23 -5.64
N SER A 395 4.82 -10.01 -5.91
CA SER A 395 4.33 -9.17 -6.99
C SER A 395 3.14 -8.37 -6.47
N VAL A 396 3.04 -7.09 -6.80
CA VAL A 396 1.93 -6.22 -6.39
C VAL A 396 1.64 -5.18 -7.47
N GLY A 397 0.35 -5.02 -7.81
CA GLY A 397 -0.12 -3.95 -8.69
C GLY A 397 -0.12 -2.59 -8.00
N ALA A 398 -0.69 -1.58 -8.67
CA ALA A 398 -0.90 -0.26 -8.08
C ALA A 398 -1.73 -0.32 -6.78
N LEU A 399 -1.58 0.69 -5.91
CA LEU A 399 -2.48 0.88 -4.76
C LEU A 399 -3.97 0.76 -5.14
N PRO A 400 -4.84 0.26 -4.23
CA PRO A 400 -4.65 0.12 -2.79
C PRO A 400 -4.06 -1.22 -2.32
N GLU A 401 -3.69 -2.12 -3.24
CA GLU A 401 -3.16 -3.43 -2.87
C GLU A 401 -1.75 -3.32 -2.25
N LEU A 402 -1.49 -4.14 -1.23
CA LEU A 402 -0.19 -4.27 -0.59
C LEU A 402 0.18 -5.75 -0.50
N ALA A 403 1.42 -6.08 -0.82
CA ALA A 403 1.96 -7.40 -0.57
C ALA A 403 2.51 -7.48 0.86
N ALA A 404 2.10 -8.52 1.59
CA ALA A 404 2.52 -8.79 2.95
C ALA A 404 3.48 -9.99 2.97
N VAL A 405 4.75 -9.74 3.30
CA VAL A 405 5.81 -10.76 3.33
C VAL A 405 6.25 -11.02 4.77
N PRO A 406 5.86 -12.15 5.38
CA PRO A 406 6.31 -12.51 6.72
C PRO A 406 7.77 -13.00 6.70
N LEU A 407 8.61 -12.41 7.52
CA LEU A 407 9.98 -12.85 7.77
C LEU A 407 10.10 -13.45 9.18
N PRO A 408 10.50 -14.73 9.30
CA PRO A 408 10.71 -15.36 10.61
C PRO A 408 11.76 -14.64 11.45
N VAL A 409 11.46 -14.48 12.74
CA VAL A 409 12.35 -13.92 13.77
C VAL A 409 13.13 -15.05 14.46
N ALA A 410 14.40 -14.82 14.76
CA ALA A 410 15.24 -15.74 15.51
C ALA A 410 14.83 -15.78 17.00
N THR A 411 13.95 -16.71 17.37
CA THR A 411 13.43 -16.85 18.74
C THR A 411 14.12 -17.92 19.57
N ALA A 412 15.23 -18.51 19.11
CA ALA A 412 15.87 -19.67 19.74
C ALA A 412 16.75 -19.33 20.96
N ALA A 413 17.06 -18.05 21.18
CA ALA A 413 17.87 -17.58 22.29
C ALA A 413 17.22 -16.37 22.95
N VAL A 414 17.36 -16.28 24.27
CA VAL A 414 16.89 -15.15 25.08
C VAL A 414 17.76 -13.93 24.81
N GLY A 415 17.16 -12.74 24.81
CA GLY A 415 17.84 -11.46 24.70
C GLY A 415 17.31 -10.57 23.58
N PHE A 416 18.00 -9.46 23.37
CA PHE A 416 17.66 -8.50 22.33
C PHE A 416 18.00 -9.03 20.93
N VAL A 417 17.11 -8.79 19.98
CA VAL A 417 17.23 -9.24 18.59
C VAL A 417 17.06 -8.06 17.66
N GLU A 418 18.10 -7.77 16.88
CA GLU A 418 18.08 -6.77 15.80
C GLU A 418 17.97 -7.49 14.46
N GLY A 419 17.02 -7.06 13.65
CA GLY A 419 16.71 -7.63 12.35
C GLY A 419 16.77 -6.58 11.25
N ALA A 420 17.16 -6.99 10.05
CA ALA A 420 17.05 -6.16 8.86
C ALA A 420 16.36 -6.91 7.73
N ALA A 421 15.51 -6.21 6.99
CA ALA A 421 14.88 -6.69 5.76
C ALA A 421 15.34 -5.83 4.59
N VAL A 422 15.82 -6.48 3.53
CA VAL A 422 16.18 -5.83 2.27
C VAL A 422 15.11 -6.13 1.25
N VAL A 423 14.45 -5.09 0.72
CA VAL A 423 13.48 -5.20 -0.37
C VAL A 423 14.14 -4.70 -1.65
N THR A 424 14.17 -5.54 -2.69
CA THR A 424 14.80 -5.22 -3.98
C THR A 424 13.81 -5.46 -5.11
N ALA A 425 13.49 -4.40 -5.86
CA ALA A 425 12.66 -4.46 -7.04
C ALA A 425 13.34 -5.29 -8.13
N GLN A 426 12.55 -6.07 -8.85
CA GLN A 426 12.95 -6.84 -10.03
C GLN A 426 12.38 -6.24 -11.31
N SER A 427 11.29 -5.47 -11.22
CA SER A 427 10.70 -4.77 -12.37
C SER A 427 11.62 -3.69 -12.93
N GLU A 428 11.62 -3.56 -14.25
CA GLU A 428 12.45 -2.62 -14.99
C GLU A 428 12.22 -1.19 -14.51
N ALA A 429 13.31 -0.41 -14.36
CA ALA A 429 13.29 1.03 -14.09
C ALA A 429 12.45 1.48 -12.87
N THR A 430 12.11 0.57 -11.96
CA THR A 430 11.36 0.87 -10.73
C THR A 430 11.99 2.02 -9.96
N GLN A 431 11.19 3.02 -9.59
CA GLN A 431 11.64 4.09 -8.70
C GLN A 431 11.72 3.60 -7.26
N PHE A 432 12.75 4.04 -6.54
CA PHE A 432 13.15 3.52 -5.22
C PHE A 432 13.32 1.99 -5.21
N PRO A 433 14.17 1.43 -6.10
CA PRO A 433 14.25 -0.02 -6.34
C PRO A 433 14.87 -0.80 -5.18
N PHE A 434 15.32 -0.12 -4.12
CA PHE A 434 16.00 -0.72 -2.99
C PHE A 434 15.56 -0.07 -1.68
N TRP A 435 15.12 -0.89 -0.72
CA TRP A 435 14.85 -0.47 0.65
C TRP A 435 15.61 -1.36 1.62
N GLN A 436 16.23 -0.74 2.63
CA GLN A 436 16.78 -1.45 3.77
C GLN A 436 16.03 -0.99 5.03
N LEU A 437 15.31 -1.93 5.63
CA LEU A 437 14.42 -1.70 6.77
C LEU A 437 14.97 -2.43 7.99
N PHE A 438 14.71 -1.89 9.17
CA PHE A 438 15.21 -2.43 10.44
C PHE A 438 14.05 -2.66 11.41
N THR A 439 14.20 -3.68 12.25
CA THR A 439 13.29 -4.01 13.33
C THR A 439 14.08 -4.49 14.53
N GLU A 440 13.54 -4.30 15.71
CA GLU A 440 14.13 -4.78 16.94
C GLU A 440 13.06 -5.35 17.89
N GLY A 441 13.49 -6.10 18.89
CA GLY A 441 12.60 -6.64 19.91
C GLY A 441 13.35 -7.56 20.85
N GLN A 442 12.61 -8.22 21.76
CA GLN A 442 13.22 -9.00 22.84
C GLN A 442 12.62 -10.40 22.94
N ILE A 443 13.49 -11.39 22.99
CA ILE A 443 13.11 -12.77 23.28
C ILE A 443 13.24 -13.01 24.77
N VAL A 444 12.17 -13.45 25.41
CA VAL A 444 12.10 -13.59 26.87
C VAL A 444 11.72 -15.00 27.26
N ARG A 445 12.18 -15.42 28.44
CA ARG A 445 11.76 -16.67 29.07
C ARG A 445 10.33 -16.52 29.58
N ALA A 446 9.61 -17.64 29.68
CA ALA A 446 8.33 -17.68 30.37
C ALA A 446 8.47 -17.24 31.85
N ALA A 447 7.44 -16.60 32.36
CA ALA A 447 7.20 -16.33 33.75
C ALA A 447 7.21 -17.64 34.56
N ASN A 448 7.68 -17.58 35.80
CA ASN A 448 7.76 -18.74 36.67
C ASN A 448 7.14 -18.41 38.03
N ALA A 449 5.88 -18.78 38.24
CA ALA A 449 5.17 -18.46 39.46
C ALA A 449 5.73 -19.22 40.66
N SER A 450 5.95 -18.52 41.77
CA SER A 450 6.35 -19.16 43.02
C SER A 450 5.79 -18.45 44.26
N PHE A 451 5.58 -19.20 45.32
CA PHE A 451 5.28 -18.64 46.65
C PHE A 451 6.52 -18.15 47.42
N SER A 452 7.73 -18.30 46.87
CA SER A 452 8.98 -17.88 47.50
C SER A 452 9.90 -17.15 46.52
N SER A 453 10.61 -16.13 47.02
CA SER A 453 11.66 -15.45 46.25
C SER A 453 12.98 -16.22 46.25
N ALA A 454 13.18 -17.16 47.18
CA ALA A 454 14.48 -17.81 47.41
C ALA A 454 14.57 -19.20 46.76
N VAL A 455 13.44 -19.88 46.59
CA VAL A 455 13.37 -21.23 46.02
C VAL A 455 12.15 -21.34 45.12
N ASN A 456 12.24 -22.12 44.04
CA ASN A 456 11.09 -22.36 43.18
C ASN A 456 10.07 -23.25 43.90
N GLN A 457 9.05 -22.62 44.46
CA GLN A 457 8.03 -23.23 45.28
C GLN A 457 6.64 -23.12 44.64
N ASP A 458 6.19 -24.25 44.06
CA ASP A 458 4.89 -24.37 43.38
C ASP A 458 3.78 -24.87 44.32
N LEU A 459 4.15 -25.29 45.54
CA LEU A 459 3.23 -25.71 46.60
C LEU A 459 3.57 -24.98 47.90
N LEU A 460 2.60 -24.25 48.45
CA LEU A 460 2.72 -23.61 49.75
C LEU A 460 1.61 -24.11 50.68
N VAL A 461 1.98 -24.59 51.87
CA VAL A 461 1.06 -24.69 53.01
C VAL A 461 1.23 -23.41 53.82
N LYS A 462 0.15 -22.64 53.99
CA LYS A 462 0.18 -21.41 54.76
C LYS A 462 -0.95 -21.44 55.78
N SER A 463 -0.56 -21.27 57.04
CA SER A 463 -1.50 -21.24 58.16
C SER A 463 -1.65 -19.82 58.70
N TRP A 464 -2.89 -19.41 58.97
CA TRP A 464 -3.23 -18.16 59.66
C TRP A 464 -4.06 -18.46 60.90
N THR A 465 -3.96 -17.58 61.88
CA THR A 465 -4.82 -17.60 63.06
C THR A 465 -5.68 -16.35 63.04
N VAL A 466 -7.00 -16.52 63.18
CA VAL A 466 -7.98 -15.44 63.13
C VAL A 466 -8.94 -15.53 64.32
N ALA A 467 -9.35 -14.38 64.84
CA ALA A 467 -10.40 -14.32 65.86
C ALA A 467 -11.76 -14.65 65.23
N PRO A 468 -12.65 -15.37 65.94
CA PRO A 468 -14.00 -15.65 65.46
C PRO A 468 -14.82 -14.36 65.35
N ASN A 469 -15.79 -14.33 64.42
CA ASN A 469 -16.79 -13.27 64.29
C ASN A 469 -16.22 -11.85 64.09
N THR A 470 -15.14 -11.74 63.32
CA THR A 470 -14.52 -10.45 62.94
C THR A 470 -14.81 -10.05 61.50
N GLY A 471 -15.75 -10.73 60.83
CA GLY A 471 -16.06 -10.56 59.41
C GLY A 471 -15.07 -11.26 58.47
N VAL A 472 -15.00 -10.76 57.24
CA VAL A 472 -14.12 -11.28 56.19
C VAL A 472 -12.69 -10.78 56.40
N GLN A 473 -11.77 -11.73 56.61
CA GLN A 473 -10.35 -11.48 56.76
C GLN A 473 -9.62 -11.69 55.42
N VAL A 474 -8.83 -10.70 54.98
CA VAL A 474 -7.98 -10.82 53.77
C VAL A 474 -6.61 -11.34 54.16
N LEU A 475 -6.35 -12.58 53.76
CA LEU A 475 -5.16 -13.37 53.98
C LEU A 475 -4.21 -13.21 52.78
N ALA A 476 -3.44 -12.13 52.78
CA ALA A 476 -2.48 -11.84 51.71
C ALA A 476 -1.41 -12.94 51.60
N VAL A 477 -1.32 -13.57 50.42
CA VAL A 477 -0.27 -14.55 50.10
C VAL A 477 0.68 -13.94 49.08
N PRO A 478 1.98 -13.80 49.40
CA PRO A 478 2.94 -13.28 48.43
C PRO A 478 3.13 -14.27 47.28
N ILE A 479 3.19 -13.75 46.07
CA ILE A 479 3.50 -14.51 44.86
C ILE A 479 4.61 -13.79 44.10
N TYR A 480 5.59 -14.55 43.63
CA TYR A 480 6.81 -14.09 43.00
C TYR A 480 6.89 -14.63 41.58
N ASN A 481 7.49 -13.85 40.68
CA ASN A 481 8.03 -14.36 39.44
C ASN A 481 9.47 -14.83 39.71
N PHE A 482 9.63 -16.12 39.98
CA PHE A 482 10.86 -16.70 40.48
C PHE A 482 12.01 -16.54 39.48
N GLY A 483 13.11 -15.97 39.97
CA GLY A 483 14.30 -15.74 39.15
C GLY A 483 14.18 -14.57 38.16
N PHE A 484 13.17 -13.70 38.33
CA PHE A 484 12.92 -12.59 37.41
C PHE A 484 14.14 -11.70 37.16
N ASP A 485 14.41 -11.49 35.88
CA ASP A 485 15.27 -10.45 35.33
C ASP A 485 14.53 -9.77 34.14
N GLY A 486 15.20 -8.84 33.46
CA GLY A 486 14.60 -8.15 32.30
C GLY A 486 14.32 -9.05 31.09
N ASP A 487 14.84 -10.27 31.09
CA ASP A 487 14.75 -11.27 30.02
C ASP A 487 13.70 -12.35 30.33
N GLN A 488 12.77 -12.05 31.24
CA GLN A 488 11.66 -12.92 31.62
C GLN A 488 10.32 -12.18 31.47
N ALA A 489 9.30 -12.89 30.97
CA ALA A 489 7.94 -12.37 30.87
C ALA A 489 7.42 -11.98 32.26
N LEU A 490 6.57 -10.96 32.32
CA LEU A 490 5.85 -10.64 33.55
C LEU A 490 4.85 -11.76 33.87
N LEU A 491 4.56 -11.95 35.15
CA LEU A 491 3.63 -12.97 35.62
C LEU A 491 2.27 -12.34 35.92
N ASP A 492 1.21 -12.96 35.41
CA ASP A 492 -0.17 -12.59 35.66
C ASP A 492 -0.89 -13.69 36.46
N VAL A 493 -1.66 -13.28 37.48
CA VAL A 493 -2.53 -14.19 38.22
C VAL A 493 -3.94 -14.10 37.62
N ASP A 494 -4.30 -15.09 36.80
CA ASP A 494 -5.54 -15.07 36.03
C ASP A 494 -6.76 -15.38 36.88
N ARG A 495 -6.66 -16.45 37.70
CA ARG A 495 -7.77 -16.87 38.56
C ARG A 495 -7.33 -17.73 39.74
N LEU A 496 -8.21 -17.80 40.73
CA LEU A 496 -8.19 -18.80 41.78
C LEU A 496 -9.29 -19.84 41.54
N SER A 497 -8.97 -21.11 41.76
CA SER A 497 -9.92 -22.22 41.76
C SER A 497 -9.78 -23.02 43.06
N GLY A 498 -10.83 -23.77 43.44
CA GLY A 498 -10.84 -24.50 44.72
C GLY A 498 -11.18 -23.64 45.94
N LEU A 499 -11.63 -22.39 45.73
CA LEU A 499 -12.26 -21.58 46.77
C LEU A 499 -13.59 -22.22 47.17
N ALA A 500 -13.66 -22.80 48.36
CA ALA A 500 -14.84 -23.49 48.88
C ALA A 500 -15.02 -23.24 50.37
N GLY A 501 -16.22 -23.53 50.89
CA GLY A 501 -16.56 -23.29 52.28
C GLY A 501 -16.57 -21.79 52.60
N ARG A 502 -15.66 -21.37 53.48
CA ARG A 502 -15.54 -19.97 53.96
C ARG A 502 -14.49 -19.17 53.20
N PHE A 503 -13.82 -19.77 52.21
CA PHE A 503 -12.82 -19.10 51.39
C PHE A 503 -13.45 -18.41 50.18
N SER A 504 -12.99 -17.18 49.91
CA SER A 504 -13.42 -16.38 48.76
C SER A 504 -12.27 -15.52 48.24
N LEU A 505 -12.52 -14.73 47.19
CA LEU A 505 -11.56 -13.76 46.68
C LEU A 505 -11.75 -12.42 47.40
N GLY A 506 -10.69 -11.93 48.06
CA GLY A 506 -10.71 -10.71 48.88
C GLY A 506 -10.31 -9.43 48.15
N GLY A 507 -10.09 -9.48 46.83
CA GLY A 507 -9.63 -8.32 46.06
C GLY A 507 -9.32 -8.62 44.60
N VAL A 508 -8.61 -7.72 43.94
CA VAL A 508 -8.16 -7.89 42.54
C VAL A 508 -6.92 -8.76 42.51
N LEU A 509 -6.83 -9.66 41.52
CA LEU A 509 -5.65 -10.49 41.33
C LEU A 509 -4.49 -9.67 40.76
N PRO A 510 -3.26 -9.89 41.25
CA PRO A 510 -2.10 -9.14 40.78
C PRO A 510 -1.71 -9.55 39.35
N THR A 511 -1.37 -8.55 38.54
CA THR A 511 -0.81 -8.70 37.19
C THR A 511 0.51 -7.93 37.09
N GLY A 512 1.30 -8.20 36.04
CA GLY A 512 2.57 -7.52 35.79
C GLY A 512 3.64 -7.82 36.83
N ILE A 513 3.61 -9.00 37.45
CA ILE A 513 4.55 -9.37 38.53
C ILE A 513 5.93 -9.64 37.92
N GLY A 514 6.87 -8.73 38.18
CA GLY A 514 8.28 -8.85 37.82
C GLY A 514 9.17 -8.99 39.07
N GLY A 515 10.11 -8.06 39.25
CA GLY A 515 11.04 -8.07 40.39
C GLY A 515 10.41 -7.70 41.74
N VAL A 516 9.18 -7.18 41.73
CA VAL A 516 8.40 -6.89 42.94
C VAL A 516 7.29 -7.94 43.04
N PRO A 517 7.13 -8.63 44.19
CA PRO A 517 6.08 -9.64 44.33
C PRO A 517 4.68 -9.06 44.28
N GLY A 518 3.77 -9.84 43.70
CA GLY A 518 2.33 -9.64 43.84
C GLY A 518 1.81 -10.18 45.17
N SER A 519 0.53 -9.91 45.44
CA SER A 519 -0.17 -10.49 46.58
C SER A 519 -1.51 -11.06 46.14
N VAL A 520 -1.68 -12.37 46.34
CA VAL A 520 -2.95 -13.06 46.13
C VAL A 520 -3.86 -12.76 47.34
N PRO A 521 -5.00 -12.07 47.15
CA PRO A 521 -5.88 -11.69 48.25
C PRO A 521 -6.87 -12.81 48.55
N LEU A 522 -6.42 -13.88 49.20
CA LEU A 522 -7.32 -14.93 49.68
C LEU A 522 -8.18 -14.36 50.81
N ALA A 523 -9.49 -14.54 50.79
CA ALA A 523 -10.36 -14.11 51.88
C ALA A 523 -10.93 -15.31 52.64
N PHE A 524 -11.13 -15.14 53.95
CA PHE A 524 -11.80 -16.10 54.81
C PHE A 524 -12.86 -15.41 55.66
N ASP A 525 -14.09 -15.91 55.63
CA ASP A 525 -15.20 -15.40 56.44
C ASP A 525 -15.20 -16.04 57.84
N THR A 526 -14.92 -15.23 58.86
CA THR A 526 -14.86 -15.68 60.26
C THR A 526 -16.22 -15.68 60.97
N ASP A 527 -17.26 -15.13 60.35
CA ASP A 527 -18.57 -14.99 60.99
C ASP A 527 -19.28 -16.36 61.10
N GLY A 528 -19.58 -16.75 62.33
CA GLY A 528 -20.15 -18.06 62.66
C GLY A 528 -19.22 -19.23 62.39
N ALA A 529 -17.90 -19.02 62.28
CA ALA A 529 -16.94 -20.09 62.13
C ALA A 529 -16.65 -20.76 63.49
N SER A 530 -16.76 -22.09 63.57
CA SER A 530 -16.44 -22.83 64.79
C SER A 530 -14.93 -22.83 65.08
N PRO A 531 -14.50 -22.81 66.34
CA PRO A 531 -13.09 -22.95 66.71
C PRO A 531 -12.46 -24.20 66.11
N GLY A 532 -11.24 -24.07 65.57
CA GLY A 532 -10.50 -25.16 64.93
C GLY A 532 -9.93 -24.79 63.56
N THR A 533 -9.33 -25.78 62.90
CA THR A 533 -8.66 -25.59 61.60
C THR A 533 -9.62 -25.88 60.44
N THR A 534 -9.82 -24.91 59.57
CA THR A 534 -10.44 -25.09 58.26
C THR A 534 -9.37 -25.01 57.18
N SER A 535 -9.36 -25.94 56.22
CA SER A 535 -8.39 -25.93 55.13
C SER A 535 -9.04 -25.95 53.74
N ALA A 536 -8.36 -25.36 52.77
CA ALA A 536 -8.71 -25.43 51.36
C ALA A 536 -7.46 -25.60 50.49
N SER A 537 -7.59 -26.40 49.44
CA SER A 537 -6.57 -26.50 48.38
C SER A 537 -6.99 -25.57 47.24
N VAL A 538 -6.29 -24.45 47.13
CA VAL A 538 -6.54 -23.39 46.15
C VAL A 538 -5.54 -23.53 45.02
N SER A 539 -6.04 -23.76 43.80
CA SER A 539 -5.24 -23.69 42.58
C SER A 539 -5.14 -22.23 42.14
N VAL A 540 -3.93 -21.69 42.15
CA VAL A 540 -3.61 -20.37 41.60
C VAL A 540 -3.19 -20.58 40.16
N ILE A 541 -4.05 -20.20 39.23
CA ILE A 541 -3.79 -20.31 37.79
C ILE A 541 -3.16 -18.99 37.34
N VAL A 542 -2.04 -19.12 36.66
CA VAL A 542 -1.21 -18.00 36.25
C VAL A 542 -0.85 -18.09 34.78
N SER A 543 -0.46 -16.97 34.20
CA SER A 543 0.02 -16.88 32.82
C SER A 543 1.27 -16.00 32.71
N ASP A 544 1.97 -16.17 31.60
CA ASP A 544 2.87 -15.14 31.08
C ASP A 544 2.08 -13.87 30.73
N GLU A 545 2.73 -12.72 30.68
CA GLU A 545 2.15 -11.50 30.10
C GLU A 545 1.61 -11.76 28.67
N ASP A 546 0.64 -10.96 28.22
CA ASP A 546 -0.05 -11.12 26.93
C ASP A 546 0.86 -10.85 25.70
N ILE A 547 1.83 -11.73 25.47
CA ILE A 547 2.80 -11.68 24.37
C ILE A 547 2.77 -12.97 23.52
N PRO A 548 3.25 -12.94 22.27
CA PRO A 548 3.31 -14.13 21.42
C PRO A 548 4.03 -15.29 22.10
N GLY A 549 3.33 -16.43 22.18
CA GLY A 549 3.84 -17.65 22.80
C GLY A 549 3.56 -17.78 24.29
N ALA A 550 2.80 -16.85 24.89
CA ALA A 550 2.37 -16.92 26.27
C ALA A 550 1.70 -18.27 26.60
N THR A 551 2.02 -18.78 27.78
CA THR A 551 1.54 -20.04 28.32
C THR A 551 0.92 -19.82 29.70
N SER A 552 0.12 -20.79 30.16
CA SER A 552 -0.44 -20.78 31.51
C SER A 552 0.10 -21.96 32.32
N SER A 553 0.25 -21.75 33.62
CA SER A 553 0.61 -22.78 34.59
C SER A 553 -0.27 -22.70 35.83
N THR A 554 -0.05 -23.60 36.80
CA THR A 554 -0.84 -23.64 38.03
C THR A 554 0.05 -24.01 39.20
N ILE A 555 0.01 -23.19 40.27
CA ILE A 555 0.64 -23.48 41.56
C ILE A 555 -0.46 -23.69 42.62
N ILE A 556 -0.14 -24.41 43.69
CA ILE A 556 -1.12 -24.86 44.69
C ILE A 556 -0.84 -24.21 46.04
N LEU A 557 -1.85 -23.57 46.60
CA LEU A 557 -1.87 -23.08 47.97
C LEU A 557 -2.77 -23.98 48.82
N ILE A 558 -2.21 -24.62 49.84
CA ILE A 558 -2.98 -25.23 50.92
C ILE A 558 -3.14 -24.16 51.99
N ALA A 559 -4.30 -23.52 52.01
CA ALA A 559 -4.64 -22.50 52.99
C ALA A 559 -5.24 -23.16 54.23
N GLU A 560 -4.65 -22.93 55.39
CA GLU A 560 -5.15 -23.40 56.68
C GLU A 560 -5.49 -22.19 57.55
N VAL A 561 -6.74 -22.10 58.00
CA VAL A 561 -7.18 -21.04 58.91
C VAL A 561 -7.60 -21.67 60.22
N VAL A 562 -6.87 -21.33 61.27
CA VAL A 562 -7.21 -21.67 62.65
C VAL A 562 -8.07 -20.54 63.20
N VAL A 563 -9.35 -20.83 63.43
CA VAL A 563 -10.23 -19.93 64.16
C VAL A 563 -9.99 -20.18 65.65
N GLU A 564 -9.58 -19.13 66.37
CA GLU A 564 -9.34 -19.24 67.82
C GLU A 564 -10.64 -19.60 68.53
N ALA A 565 -10.52 -20.37 69.62
CA ALA A 565 -11.60 -20.41 70.60
C ALA A 565 -11.72 -18.98 71.14
N GLY A 566 -12.81 -18.30 70.79
CA GLY A 566 -13.03 -16.93 71.24
C GLY A 566 -12.93 -16.92 72.75
N ASN A 567 -11.94 -16.21 73.30
CA ASN A 567 -11.88 -16.00 74.74
C ASN A 567 -12.89 -14.88 75.04
N VAL A 568 -14.17 -15.22 74.98
CA VAL A 568 -15.27 -14.29 75.25
C VAL A 568 -15.29 -14.11 76.76
N PRO A 569 -14.95 -12.92 77.31
CA PRO A 569 -15.00 -12.74 78.75
C PRO A 569 -16.44 -13.00 79.22
N GLY A 570 -16.61 -13.85 80.23
CA GLY A 570 -17.93 -14.29 80.68
C GLY A 570 -18.48 -15.56 80.01
N ASP A 571 -17.84 -16.11 78.97
CA ASP A 571 -18.11 -17.46 78.46
C ASP A 571 -17.30 -18.45 79.30
N LEU A 572 -17.96 -19.01 80.31
CA LEU A 572 -17.35 -19.83 81.34
C LEU A 572 -17.35 -21.31 80.97
N ASP A 573 -18.17 -21.74 80.00
CA ASP A 573 -18.18 -23.12 79.52
C ASP A 573 -17.39 -23.34 78.22
N GLY A 574 -16.94 -22.24 77.59
CA GLY A 574 -16.09 -22.21 76.40
C GLY A 574 -16.83 -22.53 75.11
N ASN A 575 -18.15 -22.38 75.07
CA ASN A 575 -18.98 -22.71 73.91
C ASN A 575 -19.04 -21.60 72.84
N GLY A 576 -18.46 -20.43 73.12
CA GLY A 576 -18.37 -19.27 72.25
C GLY A 576 -19.51 -18.25 72.39
N THR A 577 -20.43 -18.43 73.33
CA THR A 577 -21.54 -17.50 73.66
C THR A 577 -21.62 -17.28 75.17
N VAL A 578 -22.07 -16.10 75.60
CA VAL A 578 -22.38 -15.83 77.01
C VAL A 578 -23.89 -15.92 77.21
N ASP A 579 -24.35 -17.04 77.75
CA ASP A 579 -25.77 -17.33 77.90
C ASP A 579 -26.16 -17.86 79.30
N GLY A 580 -27.32 -18.51 79.37
CA GLY A 580 -27.83 -19.08 80.62
C GLY A 580 -26.94 -20.16 81.22
N ALA A 581 -26.13 -20.84 80.41
CA ALA A 581 -25.17 -21.83 80.88
C ALA A 581 -24.02 -21.18 81.64
N ASP A 582 -23.45 -20.10 81.11
CA ASP A 582 -22.37 -19.33 81.75
C ASP A 582 -22.84 -18.61 83.00
N LEU A 583 -24.04 -18.04 82.95
CA LEU A 583 -24.69 -17.50 84.14
C LEU A 583 -24.84 -18.59 85.23
N GLY A 584 -25.18 -19.82 84.84
CA GLY A 584 -25.26 -20.95 85.75
C GLY A 584 -23.91 -21.29 86.39
N LEU A 585 -22.82 -21.25 85.61
CA LEU A 585 -21.46 -21.46 86.11
C LEU A 585 -20.99 -20.33 87.02
N LEU A 586 -21.29 -19.08 86.69
CA LEU A 586 -20.95 -17.92 87.51
C LEU A 586 -21.68 -17.96 88.86
N LEU A 587 -22.99 -18.26 88.86
CA LEU A 587 -23.77 -18.43 90.08
C LEU A 587 -23.30 -19.66 90.90
N GLY A 588 -22.82 -20.70 90.24
CA GLY A 588 -22.23 -21.89 90.89
C GLY A 588 -20.92 -21.59 91.62
N ALA A 589 -20.17 -20.60 91.16
CA ALA A 589 -18.89 -20.16 91.73
C ALA A 589 -19.01 -18.98 92.73
N TRP A 590 -20.24 -18.60 93.11
CA TRP A 590 -20.50 -17.39 93.90
C TRP A 590 -19.76 -17.37 95.25
N GLY A 591 -19.05 -16.27 95.52
CA GLY A 591 -18.23 -16.09 96.73
C GLY A 591 -16.73 -16.09 96.47
N SER A 592 -15.93 -16.45 97.48
CA SER A 592 -14.46 -16.40 97.40
C SER A 592 -13.94 -17.40 96.35
N CYS A 593 -13.28 -16.90 95.32
CA CYS A 593 -12.80 -17.72 94.19
C CYS A 593 -11.46 -17.20 93.64
N PRO A 594 -10.35 -17.30 94.39
CA PRO A 594 -9.08 -16.72 93.98
C PRO A 594 -8.53 -17.42 92.72
N GLY A 595 -8.56 -16.71 91.59
CA GLY A 595 -8.00 -17.19 90.32
C GLY A 595 -8.87 -18.18 89.56
N CYS A 596 -10.20 -18.16 89.75
CA CYS A 596 -11.12 -18.93 88.92
C CYS A 596 -11.72 -18.08 87.79
N ASP A 597 -12.14 -18.75 86.72
CA ASP A 597 -12.58 -18.09 85.48
C ASP A 597 -13.87 -17.25 85.65
N ALA A 598 -14.65 -17.51 86.72
CA ALA A 598 -15.87 -16.77 87.04
C ALA A 598 -15.64 -15.40 87.73
N ASP A 599 -14.43 -15.10 88.21
CA ASP A 599 -14.03 -13.79 88.77
C ASP A 599 -13.57 -12.87 87.63
N LEU A 600 -14.54 -12.34 86.88
CA LEU A 600 -14.32 -11.59 85.64
C LEU A 600 -13.57 -10.27 85.87
N ASN A 601 -13.65 -9.69 87.07
CA ASN A 601 -12.94 -8.47 87.42
C ASN A 601 -11.61 -8.70 88.18
N GLY A 602 -11.28 -9.95 88.53
CA GLY A 602 -9.99 -10.37 89.07
C GLY A 602 -9.71 -9.93 90.50
N ASN A 603 -10.74 -9.67 91.32
CA ASN A 603 -10.57 -9.18 92.70
C ASN A 603 -10.47 -10.29 93.76
N GLY A 604 -10.63 -11.55 93.35
CA GLY A 604 -10.63 -12.75 94.19
C GLY A 604 -12.01 -13.18 94.71
N GLN A 605 -13.10 -12.52 94.31
CA GLN A 605 -14.49 -12.86 94.66
C GLN A 605 -15.41 -12.80 93.43
N VAL A 606 -16.28 -13.80 93.29
CA VAL A 606 -17.40 -13.78 92.33
C VAL A 606 -18.62 -13.19 93.01
N ASP A 607 -18.98 -11.97 92.64
CA ASP A 607 -20.11 -11.26 93.23
C ASP A 607 -20.98 -10.50 92.20
N GLY A 608 -21.81 -9.55 92.68
CA GLY A 608 -22.69 -8.78 91.83
C GLY A 608 -21.99 -7.96 90.75
N ALA A 609 -20.70 -7.64 90.92
CA ALA A 609 -19.89 -6.96 89.91
C ALA A 609 -19.57 -7.89 88.73
N ASP A 610 -19.22 -9.15 88.98
CA ASP A 610 -18.96 -10.15 87.94
C ASP A 610 -20.24 -10.55 87.22
N LEU A 611 -21.35 -10.71 87.95
CA LEU A 611 -22.66 -10.91 87.34
C LEU A 611 -23.03 -9.73 86.41
N GLY A 612 -22.74 -8.50 86.83
CA GLY A 612 -22.95 -7.31 86.03
C GLY A 612 -22.12 -7.30 84.75
N GLN A 613 -20.87 -7.80 84.81
CA GLN A 613 -20.00 -7.95 83.64
C GLN A 613 -20.51 -9.06 82.71
N LEU A 614 -20.88 -10.24 83.24
CA LEU A 614 -21.39 -11.36 82.44
C LEU A 614 -22.69 -10.99 81.70
N LEU A 615 -23.66 -10.36 82.39
CA LEU A 615 -24.89 -9.89 81.75
C LEU A 615 -24.64 -8.77 80.73
N GLY A 616 -23.62 -7.94 80.95
CA GLY A 616 -23.17 -6.94 79.98
C GLY A 616 -22.55 -7.53 78.72
N LEU A 617 -22.15 -8.81 78.77
CA LEU A 617 -21.51 -9.56 77.70
C LEU A 617 -22.44 -10.61 77.07
N TRP A 618 -23.72 -10.65 77.48
CA TRP A 618 -24.73 -11.61 77.00
C TRP A 618 -24.87 -11.58 75.48
N SER A 619 -24.74 -12.75 74.84
CA SER A 619 -24.68 -12.88 73.38
C SER A 619 -25.63 -13.95 72.84
#